data_AF-A0A9D7C1L3-F1
#
_entry.id   AF-A0A9D7C1L3-F1
#
_cell.length_a   1.000
_cell.length_b   1.000
_cell.length_c   1.000
_cell.angle_alpha   90.00
_cell.angle_beta   90.00
_cell.angle_gamma   90.00
#
_symmetry.space_group_name_H-M   'P 1'
#
loop_
_entity.id
_entity.type
_entity.pdbx_description
1 polymer ?
#
loop_
_entity_poly.entity_id
_entity_poly.type
_entity_poly.pdbx_seq_one_letter_code
_entity_poly.pdbx_strand_id
1 'polypeptide(L)'
;MNDIVNVEKVSDYLFIKLGIEVTKESILPDDLHIDGVDAETLMLDLSKDFNFSLSKFEFQDYFLTERELGNTFLIFHYIIRKKIKKLTFTVQHLVDVINAGEWFDPK
;
A
#
# COMPACT_ATOMS: atom_id res chain seq x y z
N MET A 1 18.71 -7.94 15.66
CA MET A 1 18.54 -8.85 14.50
C MET A 1 17.12 -8.62 14.03
N ASN A 2 16.92 -8.09 12.83
CA ASN A 2 15.57 -8.05 12.27
C ASN A 2 15.22 -9.49 11.91
N ASP A 3 14.19 -10.04 12.55
CA ASP A 3 13.66 -11.33 12.15
C ASP A 3 13.19 -11.22 10.70
N ILE A 4 13.58 -12.19 9.87
CA ILE A 4 13.14 -12.25 8.48
C ILE A 4 11.62 -12.39 8.51
N VAL A 5 10.93 -11.42 7.91
CA VAL A 5 9.47 -11.42 7.79
C VAL A 5 9.12 -12.22 6.54
N ASN A 6 8.17 -13.14 6.67
CA ASN A 6 7.65 -13.94 5.57
C ASN A 6 6.23 -13.46 5.18
N VAL A 7 5.74 -13.97 4.05
CA VAL A 7 4.38 -13.66 3.55
C VAL A 7 3.32 -14.01 4.58
N GLU A 8 3.43 -15.17 5.23
CA GLU A 8 2.44 -15.63 6.23
C GLU A 8 2.25 -14.60 7.35
N LYS A 9 3.35 -14.07 7.91
CA LYS A 9 3.29 -13.07 8.98
C LYS A 9 2.61 -11.77 8.54
N VAL A 10 2.84 -11.34 7.29
CA VAL A 10 2.20 -10.14 6.73
C VAL A 10 0.73 -10.40 6.40
N SER A 11 0.41 -11.56 5.81
CA SER A 11 -0.96 -11.98 5.55
C SER A 11 -1.79 -12.09 6.83
N ASP A 12 -1.25 -12.71 7.87
CA ASP A 12 -1.91 -12.83 9.19
C ASP A 12 -2.15 -11.45 9.81
N TYR A 13 -1.17 -10.55 9.72
CA TYR A 13 -1.32 -9.18 10.21
C TYR A 13 -2.45 -8.44 9.49
N LEU A 14 -2.49 -8.53 8.16
CA LEU A 14 -3.53 -7.92 7.33
C LEU A 14 -4.91 -8.55 7.61
N PHE A 15 -4.98 -9.86 7.81
CA PHE A 15 -6.20 -10.55 8.21
C PHE A 15 -6.71 -10.08 9.59
N ILE A 16 -5.83 -9.91 10.57
CA ILE A 16 -6.21 -9.42 11.90
C ILE A 16 -6.70 -7.97 11.85
N LYS A 17 -6.05 -7.11 11.06
CA LYS A 17 -6.39 -5.68 10.98
C LYS A 17 -7.62 -5.40 10.13
N LEU A 18 -7.80 -6.13 9.03
CA LEU A 18 -8.78 -5.82 7.99
C LEU A 18 -9.87 -6.88 7.84
N GLY A 19 -9.66 -8.09 8.39
CA GLY A 19 -10.56 -9.23 8.21
C GLY A 19 -10.51 -9.84 6.81
N ILE A 20 -9.49 -9.51 6.00
CA ILE A 20 -9.36 -9.94 4.60
C ILE A 20 -8.24 -10.95 4.48
N GLU A 21 -8.55 -12.11 3.89
CA GLU A 21 -7.52 -13.08 3.51
C GLU A 21 -6.79 -12.59 2.25
N VAL A 22 -5.47 -12.42 2.38
CA VAL A 22 -4.61 -11.99 1.27
C VAL A 22 -3.53 -13.03 0.99
N THR A 23 -3.24 -13.21 -0.29
CA THR A 23 -2.20 -14.11 -0.79
C THR A 23 -0.95 -13.31 -1.17
N LYS A 24 0.17 -13.99 -1.39
CA LYS A 24 1.42 -13.34 -1.84
C LYS A 24 1.26 -12.49 -3.12
N GLU A 25 0.33 -12.87 -4.00
CA GLU A 25 0.04 -12.24 -5.30
C GLU A 25 -1.08 -11.20 -5.21
N SER A 26 -1.76 -11.09 -4.06
CA SER A 26 -2.83 -10.12 -3.85
C SER A 26 -2.29 -8.69 -3.97
N ILE A 27 -3.01 -7.87 -4.74
CA ILE A 27 -2.67 -6.49 -5.08
C ILE A 27 -3.31 -5.58 -4.04
N LEU A 28 -2.53 -5.07 -3.09
CA LEU A 28 -3.07 -4.43 -1.88
C LEU A 28 -3.96 -3.20 -2.15
N PRO A 29 -3.61 -2.26 -3.05
CA PRO A 29 -4.47 -1.08 -3.29
C PRO A 29 -5.82 -1.40 -3.93
N ASP A 30 -5.90 -2.47 -4.72
CA ASP A 30 -7.12 -2.84 -5.46
C ASP A 30 -7.95 -3.90 -4.71
N ASP A 31 -7.29 -4.88 -4.08
CA ASP A 31 -7.95 -6.01 -3.41
C ASP A 31 -8.48 -5.66 -2.02
N LEU A 32 -7.86 -4.69 -1.34
CA LEU A 32 -8.27 -4.34 0.03
C LEU A 32 -9.44 -3.33 0.07
N HIS A 33 -9.82 -2.72 -1.06
CA HIS A 33 -10.84 -1.66 -1.14
C HIS A 33 -10.66 -0.51 -0.13
N ILE A 34 -9.42 -0.30 0.34
CA ILE A 34 -9.11 0.71 1.33
C ILE A 34 -8.87 2.03 0.59
N ASP A 35 -9.63 3.06 0.96
CA ASP A 35 -9.45 4.41 0.41
C ASP A 35 -8.38 5.20 1.18
N GLY A 36 -8.00 6.36 0.64
CA GLY A 36 -6.71 7.00 0.92
C GLY A 36 -6.37 7.21 2.39
N VAL A 37 -7.34 7.49 3.27
CA VAL A 37 -7.09 7.75 4.70
C VAL A 37 -6.84 6.45 5.47
N ASP A 38 -7.63 5.42 5.20
CA ASP A 38 -7.48 4.12 5.84
C ASP A 38 -6.20 3.43 5.33
N ALA A 39 -5.84 3.64 4.06
CA ALA A 39 -4.63 3.09 3.46
C ALA A 39 -3.36 3.78 3.97
N GLU A 40 -3.39 5.11 4.13
CA GLU A 40 -2.30 5.85 4.75
C GLU A 40 -2.06 5.40 6.19
N THR A 41 -3.13 5.25 6.96
CA THR A 41 -3.07 4.77 8.34
C THR A 41 -2.51 3.35 8.41
N LEU A 42 -2.94 2.46 7.52
CA LEU A 42 -2.42 1.09 7.45
C LEU A 42 -0.91 1.05 7.18
N MET A 43 -0.43 1.85 6.22
CA MET A 43 0.99 1.91 5.88
C MET A 43 1.84 2.45 7.03
N LEU A 44 1.36 3.47 7.72
CA LEU A 44 2.02 4.01 8.92
C LEU A 44 2.10 2.99 10.06
N ASP A 45 1.02 2.24 10.27
CA ASP A 45 0.99 1.15 11.25
C ASP A 45 1.97 0.03 10.88
N LEU A 46 1.98 -0.40 9.61
CA LEU A 46 2.94 -1.38 9.09
C LEU A 46 4.37 -0.93 9.30
N SER A 47 4.69 0.32 8.97
CA SER A 47 6.04 0.90 9.13
C SER A 47 6.49 0.88 10.59
N LYS A 48 5.60 1.15 11.53
CA LYS A 48 5.89 1.11 12.98
C LYS A 48 6.06 -0.33 13.47
N ASP A 49 5.14 -1.21 13.12
CA ASP A 49 5.08 -2.58 13.65
C ASP A 49 6.18 -3.47 13.07
N PHE A 50 6.56 -3.24 11.81
CA PHE A 50 7.62 -3.98 11.11
C PHE A 50 8.94 -3.20 11.00
N ASN A 51 8.99 -1.97 11.51
CA ASN A 51 10.19 -1.14 11.59
C ASN A 51 10.92 -0.95 10.24
N PHE A 52 10.18 -0.48 9.22
CA PHE A 52 10.74 -0.11 7.92
C PHE A 52 10.43 1.35 7.58
N SER A 53 11.31 2.00 6.81
CA SER A 53 11.16 3.41 6.43
C SER A 53 10.21 3.61 5.25
N LEU A 54 9.26 4.55 5.40
CA LEU A 54 8.41 5.04 4.31
C LEU A 54 8.96 6.31 3.63
N SER A 55 10.22 6.67 3.86
CA SER A 55 10.79 7.94 3.36
C SER A 55 10.77 8.12 1.84
N LYS A 56 10.65 7.01 1.09
CA LYS A 56 10.55 6.98 -0.38
C LYS A 56 9.13 6.63 -0.86
N PHE A 57 8.17 6.52 0.06
CA PHE A 57 6.78 6.18 -0.26
C PHE A 57 5.97 7.45 -0.52
N GLU A 58 5.54 7.63 -1.76
CA GLU A 58 4.71 8.74 -2.19
C GLU A 58 3.24 8.32 -2.20
N PHE A 59 2.49 8.57 -1.11
CA PHE A 59 1.08 8.13 -0.97
C PHE A 59 0.20 8.47 -2.17
N GLN A 60 0.41 9.63 -2.79
CA GLN A 60 -0.29 10.12 -3.98
C GLN A 60 -0.11 9.25 -5.23
N ASP A 61 0.94 8.45 -5.31
CA ASP A 61 1.22 7.56 -6.45
C ASP A 61 0.50 6.21 -6.33
N TYR A 62 0.04 5.86 -5.11
CA TYR A 62 -0.59 4.58 -4.77
C TYR A 62 -2.08 4.73 -4.42
N PHE A 63 -2.47 5.81 -3.73
CA PHE A 63 -3.82 6.01 -3.22
C PHE A 63 -4.45 7.32 -3.70
N LEU A 64 -5.76 7.31 -3.93
CA LEU A 64 -6.52 8.54 -4.22
C LEU A 64 -6.83 9.25 -2.91
N THR A 65 -6.57 10.55 -2.87
CA THR A 65 -6.95 11.37 -1.71
C THR A 65 -8.45 11.70 -1.75
N GLU A 66 -9.10 11.86 -0.60
CA GLU A 66 -10.53 12.24 -0.53
C GLU A 66 -10.85 13.52 -1.32
N ARG A 67 -9.87 14.43 -1.41
CA ARG A 67 -9.96 15.67 -2.18
C ARG A 67 -10.06 15.42 -3.69
N GLU A 68 -9.49 14.33 -4.17
CA GLU A 68 -9.64 13.87 -5.55
C GLU A 68 -10.98 13.14 -5.74
N LEU A 69 -11.38 12.28 -4.80
CA LEU A 69 -12.66 11.54 -4.85
C LEU A 69 -13.89 12.47 -4.82
N GLY A 70 -13.85 13.56 -4.06
CA GLY A 70 -14.95 14.53 -3.94
C GLY A 70 -15.19 15.37 -5.20
N ASN A 71 -14.26 15.36 -6.15
CA ASN A 71 -14.34 16.17 -7.38
C ASN A 71 -14.27 15.25 -8.60
N THR A 72 -15.31 14.43 -8.79
CA THR A 72 -15.47 13.47 -9.89
C THR A 72 -15.18 14.04 -11.29
N PHE A 73 -15.38 15.35 -11.50
CA PHE A 73 -14.98 16.04 -12.74
C PHE A 73 -13.46 16.26 -12.88
N LEU A 74 -12.74 16.55 -11.80
CA LEU A 74 -11.28 16.60 -11.80
C LEU A 74 -10.69 15.21 -11.94
N ILE A 75 -11.32 14.16 -11.38
CA ILE A 75 -10.88 12.77 -11.53
C ILE A 75 -10.76 12.40 -13.01
N PHE A 76 -11.81 12.60 -13.81
CA PHE A 76 -11.74 12.34 -15.26
C PHE A 76 -10.69 13.23 -15.95
N HIS A 77 -10.60 14.51 -15.57
CA HIS A 77 -9.62 15.43 -16.16
C HIS A 77 -8.17 15.03 -15.84
N TYR A 78 -7.90 14.55 -14.62
CA TYR A 78 -6.58 14.15 -14.15
C TYR A 78 -6.18 12.78 -14.71
N ILE A 79 -7.12 11.83 -14.75
CA ILE A 79 -6.95 10.50 -15.39
C ILE A 79 -6.68 10.63 -16.89
N ILE A 80 -7.33 11.57 -17.57
CA ILE A 80 -7.15 11.78 -19.01
C ILE A 80 -5.87 12.57 -19.33
N ARG A 81 -5.46 13.54 -18.47
CA ARG A 81 -4.26 14.38 -18.73
C ARG A 81 -2.95 13.81 -18.22
N LYS A 82 -2.95 13.07 -17.11
CA LYS A 82 -1.80 12.31 -16.65
C LYS A 82 -2.14 10.83 -16.81
N LYS A 83 -1.34 10.12 -17.59
CA LYS A 83 -1.22 8.66 -17.55
C LYS A 83 -0.71 8.23 -16.15
N ILE A 84 -1.47 8.49 -15.09
CA ILE A 84 -1.16 8.00 -13.75
C ILE A 84 -1.51 6.53 -13.78
N LYS A 85 -0.53 5.71 -14.18
CA LYS A 85 -0.50 4.33 -13.73
C LYS A 85 -0.40 4.43 -12.22
N LYS A 86 -1.52 4.19 -11.51
CA LYS A 86 -1.43 3.95 -10.07
C LYS A 86 -0.42 2.84 -9.87
N LEU A 87 0.59 3.10 -9.03
CA LEU A 87 1.51 2.04 -8.65
C LEU A 87 0.72 1.10 -7.77
N THR A 88 0.79 -0.19 -8.10
CA THR A 88 0.19 -1.25 -7.30
C THR A 88 1.30 -2.16 -6.81
N PHE A 89 1.13 -2.68 -5.59
CA PHE A 89 2.11 -3.56 -5.00
C PHE A 89 1.42 -4.79 -4.42
N THR A 90 2.16 -5.89 -4.42
CA THR A 90 1.69 -7.17 -3.88
C THR A 90 2.12 -7.35 -2.43
N VAL A 91 1.52 -8.31 -1.73
CA VAL A 91 1.98 -8.73 -0.40
C VAL A 91 3.45 -9.17 -0.44
N GLN A 92 3.89 -9.85 -1.51
CA GLN A 92 5.29 -10.22 -1.67
C GLN A 92 6.21 -8.99 -1.70
N HIS A 93 5.83 -7.94 -2.44
CA HIS A 93 6.60 -6.72 -2.48
C HIS A 93 6.69 -6.04 -1.11
N LEU A 94 5.60 -6.03 -0.35
CA LEU A 94 5.59 -5.50 1.02
C LEU A 94 6.55 -6.28 1.93
N VAL A 95 6.61 -7.61 1.81
CA VAL A 95 7.58 -8.45 2.53
C VAL A 95 9.02 -8.07 2.14
N ASP A 96 9.28 -7.86 0.86
CA ASP A 96 10.61 -7.49 0.38
C ASP A 96 11.05 -6.12 0.92
N VAL A 97 10.12 -5.15 0.96
CA VAL A 97 10.32 -3.81 1.56
C VAL A 97 10.61 -3.91 3.06
N ILE A 98 9.82 -4.69 3.79
CA ILE A 98 10.02 -4.89 5.23
C ILE A 98 11.39 -5.49 5.51
N ASN A 99 11.78 -6.51 4.75
CA ASN A 99 13.08 -7.16 4.91
C ASN A 99 14.25 -6.25 4.48
N ALA A 100 14.04 -5.36 3.51
CA ALA A 100 15.00 -4.33 3.13
C ALA A 100 15.11 -3.20 4.17
N GLY A 101 14.07 -2.99 4.99
CA GLY A 101 13.99 -1.93 5.99
C GLY A 101 13.69 -0.54 5.42
N GLU A 102 13.47 -0.42 4.10
CA GLU A 102 13.07 0.82 3.43
C GLU A 102 12.16 0.55 2.25
N TRP A 103 11.18 1.43 2.04
CA TRP A 103 10.30 1.39 0.88
C TRP A 103 11.09 1.60 -0.41
N PHE A 104 10.77 0.78 -1.42
CA PHE A 104 11.21 0.96 -2.80
C PHE A 104 10.02 0.67 -3.71
N ASP A 105 9.91 1.36 -4.84
CA ASP A 105 8.76 1.19 -5.72
C ASP A 105 8.72 -0.19 -6.39
N PRO A 106 7.52 -0.76 -6.60
CA PRO A 106 7.35 -1.98 -7.38
C PRO A 106 7.80 -1.73 -8.83
N LYS A 107 8.52 -2.70 -9.41
CA LYS A 107 9.07 -2.62 -10.78
C LYS A 107 8.07 -3.05 -11.84
#